data_AF-A0A292GI01-F1
#
_entry.id   AF-A0A292GI01-F1
#
_cell.length_a   1.000
_cell.length_b   1.000
_cell.length_c   1.000
_cell.angle_alpha   90.00
_cell.angle_beta   90.00
_cell.angle_gamma   90.00
#
_symmetry.space_group_name_H-M   'P 1'
#
loop_
_entity.id
_entity.type
_entity.pdbx_description
1 polymer ?
#
loop_
_entity_poly.entity_id
_entity_poly.type
_entity_poly.pdbx_seq_one_letter_code
_entity_poly.pdbx_strand_id
1 'polypeptide(L)' 'MLVKTLGYVGVESPDAKEWLAFGPEVLGMEAVEAASGSVLLRIDDADHRLAVHHGDRNR' A
#
# COMPACT_ATOMS: atom_id res chain seq x y z
N MET A 1 22.69 -15.18 4.71
CA MET A 1 21.57 -14.58 3.94
C MET A 1 22.03 -13.24 3.41
N LEU A 2 21.74 -12.94 2.14
CA LEU A 2 22.01 -11.64 1.53
C LEU A 2 20.66 -10.97 1.22
N VAL A 3 20.58 -9.66 1.48
CA VAL A 3 19.43 -8.84 1.05
C VAL A 3 19.47 -8.75 -0.48
N LYS A 4 18.35 -9.08 -1.13
CA LYS A 4 18.27 -9.08 -2.61
C LYS A 4 17.68 -7.79 -3.16
N THR A 5 16.54 -7.37 -2.61
CA THR A 5 15.78 -6.20 -3.06
C THR A 5 14.96 -5.63 -1.90
N LEU A 6 14.38 -4.44 -2.09
CA LEU A 6 13.27 -3.98 -1.27
C LEU A 6 12.05 -4.90 -1.49
N GLY A 7 11.40 -5.33 -0.41
CA GLY A 7 10.19 -6.15 -0.48
C GLY A 7 8.97 -5.30 -0.77
N TYR A 8 8.66 -4.38 0.14
CA TYR A 8 7.58 -3.41 0.06
C TYR A 8 7.91 -2.20 0.94
N VAL A 9 7.12 -1.14 0.80
CA VAL A 9 7.12 0.02 1.70
C VAL A 9 5.80 0.04 2.48
N GLY A 10 5.87 0.28 3.78
CA GLY A 10 4.70 0.59 4.61
C GLY A 10 4.71 2.08 4.96
N VAL A 11 3.56 2.74 4.86
CA VAL A 11 3.35 4.15 5.27
C VAL A 11 2.09 4.27 6.11
N GLU A 12 1.99 5.32 6.92
CA GLU A 12 0.75 5.67 7.63
C GLU A 12 0.06 6.86 6.98
N SER A 13 -1.28 6.86 6.99
CA SER A 13 -2.11 7.99 6.56
C SER A 13 -3.45 8.01 7.31
N PRO A 14 -3.96 9.19 7.73
CA PRO A 14 -5.32 9.33 8.23
C PRO A 14 -6.36 9.07 7.13
N ASP A 15 -5.97 9.29 5.87
CA ASP A 15 -6.82 9.14 4.70
C ASP A 15 -6.51 7.84 3.95
N ALA A 16 -6.10 6.79 4.66
CA ALA A 16 -5.65 5.53 4.05
C ALA A 16 -6.66 4.95 3.04
N LYS A 17 -7.97 5.08 3.30
CA LYS A 17 -9.01 4.56 2.40
C LYS A 17 -9.08 5.28 1.05
N GLU A 18 -8.63 6.53 0.95
CA GLU A 18 -8.59 7.26 -0.33
C GLU A 18 -7.64 6.58 -1.33
N TRP A 19 -6.69 5.78 -0.84
CA TRP A 19 -5.76 5.03 -1.68
C TRP A 19 -6.41 3.90 -2.47
N LEU A 20 -7.63 3.49 -2.12
CA LEU A 20 -8.41 2.54 -2.93
C LEU A 20 -8.76 3.12 -4.32
N ALA A 21 -8.94 4.44 -4.42
CA ALA A 21 -9.17 5.13 -5.68
C ALA A 21 -7.85 5.62 -6.29
N PHE A 22 -6.99 6.24 -5.48
CA PHE A 22 -5.72 6.79 -5.97
C PHE A 22 -4.79 5.73 -6.59
N GLY A 23 -4.72 4.53 -6.00
CA GLY A 23 -3.89 3.44 -6.51
C GLY A 23 -4.20 3.08 -7.96
N PRO A 24 -5.44 2.65 -8.28
CA PRO A 24 -5.81 2.29 -9.65
C PRO A 24 -5.88 3.48 -10.60
N GLU A 25 -6.46 4.61 -10.16
CA GLU A 25 -6.77 5.72 -11.06
C GLU A 25 -5.57 6.58 -11.42
N VAL A 26 -4.59 6.70 -10.50
CA VAL A 26 -3.43 7.57 -10.68
C VAL A 26 -2.15 6.76 -10.87
N LEU A 27 -1.93 5.73 -10.04
CA LEU A 27 -0.69 4.95 -10.07
C LEU A 27 -0.75 3.75 -11.02
N GLY A 28 -1.95 3.37 -11.50
CA GLY A 28 -2.15 2.15 -12.27
C GLY A 28 -1.87 0.87 -11.48
N MET A 29 -1.96 0.94 -10.15
CA MET A 29 -1.77 -0.19 -9.24
C MET A 29 -3.10 -0.85 -8.90
N GLU A 30 -3.09 -2.15 -8.69
CA GLU A 30 -4.24 -2.83 -8.09
C GLU A 30 -4.31 -2.49 -6.59
N ALA A 31 -5.51 -2.24 -6.07
CA ALA A 31 -5.72 -1.87 -4.67
C ALA A 31 -6.75 -2.78 -4.00
N VAL A 32 -6.46 -3.19 -2.76
CA VAL A 32 -7.40 -3.94 -1.92
C VAL A 32 -7.37 -3.44 -0.47
N GLU A 33 -8.53 -3.37 0.18
CA GLU A 33 -8.62 -3.11 1.62
C GLU A 33 -8.41 -4.43 2.38
N ALA A 34 -7.40 -4.47 3.25
CA ALA A 34 -7.15 -5.59 4.15
C ALA A 34 -8.11 -5.54 5.35
N ALA A 35 -8.31 -6.68 6.02
CA ALA A 35 -9.15 -6.76 7.22
C ALA A 35 -8.69 -5.83 8.38
N SER A 36 -7.43 -5.40 8.37
CA SER A 36 -6.87 -4.41 9.30
C SER A 36 -7.29 -2.96 9.01
N GLY A 37 -7.99 -2.69 7.90
CA GLY A 37 -8.28 -1.35 7.40
C GLY A 37 -7.12 -0.68 6.67
N SER A 38 -6.02 -1.41 6.42
CA SER A 38 -4.93 -0.94 5.54
C SER A 38 -5.29 -1.13 4.07
N VAL A 39 -4.76 -0.28 3.20
CA VAL A 39 -4.86 -0.46 1.74
C VAL A 39 -3.56 -1.04 1.21
N LEU A 40 -3.65 -2.18 0.54
CA LEU A 40 -2.51 -2.87 -0.08
C LEU A 40 -2.52 -2.60 -1.58
N LEU A 41 -1.36 -2.20 -2.11
CA LEU A 41 -1.19 -1.77 -3.50
C LEU A 41 -0.17 -2.64 -4.20
N ARG A 42 -0.58 -3.22 -5.34
CA ARG A 42 0.21 -4.17 -6.13
C ARG A 42 0.48 -3.65 -7.54
N ILE A 43 1.71 -3.84 -8.01
CA ILE A 43 2.15 -3.46 -9.37
C ILE A 43 2.85 -4.60 -10.13
N ASP A 44 3.20 -5.69 -9.43
CA ASP A 44 3.87 -6.85 -10.01
C ASP A 44 3.41 -8.14 -9.30
N ASP A 45 4.14 -9.24 -9.50
CA ASP A 45 3.78 -10.56 -8.98
C ASP A 45 3.94 -10.71 -7.46
N ALA A 46 4.46 -9.70 -6.76
CA ALA A 46 4.44 -9.68 -5.30
C ALA A 46 3.02 -9.43 -4.78
N ASP A 47 2.71 -9.89 -3.57
CA ASP A 47 1.40 -9.65 -2.93
C ASP A 47 1.03 -8.15 -2.88
N HIS A 48 2.00 -7.32 -2.49
CA HIS A 48 1.92 -5.85 -2.57
C HIS A 48 3.33 -5.25 -2.58
N ARG A 49 3.45 -4.01 -3.08
CA ARG A 49 4.67 -3.19 -3.01
C ARG A 49 4.52 -1.98 -2.10
N LEU A 50 3.30 -1.54 -1.85
CA LEU A 50 2.99 -0.47 -0.91
C LEU A 50 1.82 -0.90 0.00
N ALA A 51 1.97 -0.70 1.30
CA ALA A 51 0.92 -0.85 2.29
C ALA A 51 0.67 0.50 2.95
N VAL A 52 -0.57 0.99 2.88
CA VAL A 52 -1.00 2.23 3.50
C VAL A 52 -1.83 1.87 4.72
N HIS A 53 -1.24 2.03 5.89
CA HIS A 53 -1.89 1.78 7.17
C HIS A 53 -2.70 3.00 7.59
N HIS A 54 -3.89 2.78 8.14
CA HIS A 54 -4.62 3.86 8.80
C HIS A 54 -3.85 4.31 10.05
N GLY A 55 -3.58 5.62 10.16
CA GLY A 55 -2.90 6.21 11.32
C GLY A 55 -3.26 7.69 11.48
N ASP A 56 -2.88 8.31 12.60
CA ASP A 56 -3.33 9.68 12.91
C ASP A 56 -2.60 10.78 12.12
N ARG A 57 -1.54 10.44 11.38
CA ARG A 57 -0.75 11.37 10.57
C ARG A 57 0.06 10.65 9.49
N ASN A 58 0.56 11.40 8.50
CA ASN A 58 1.44 10.89 7.46
C ASN A 58 2.85 10.57 7.98
N ARG A 59 3.33 9.33 7.83
CA ARG A 59 4.67 8.85 8.23
C ARG A 59 5.22 7.75 7.32
#